data_AF-A0A5N6TPQ6-F1
#
_entry.id   AF-A0A5N6TPQ6-F1
#
_cell.length_a   1.000
_cell.length_b   1.000
_cell.length_c   1.000
_cell.angle_alpha   90.00
_cell.angle_beta   90.00
_cell.angle_gamma   90.00
#
_symmetry.space_group_name_H-M   'P 1'
#
loop_
_entity.id
_entity.type
_entity.pdbx_description
1 polymer ?
#
loop_
_entity_poly.entity_id
_entity_poly.type
_entity_poly.pdbx_seq_one_letter_code
_entity_poly.pdbx_strand_id
1 'polypeptide(L)'
;MAPQQGSPKPKPKPSVPRPSSSVILISPRNEVLLLHRVKTSTSFASAHVFPGGNLSDQDGECPPVDDPKRHDDAIWYRNAALRELFEESGILIAKDQSSGKMLVVPEETREEGRRAIHRNEVSFIGWLKKQNPAAVPDTEQLVPFSRWVTPTNVPKRYSTQMYLYFLPLPLESEKPLLSEVPAGGEREEIQVPTSDGGVEITEARFLPAAEWLQMAGRGEVMMFPPQYLLMQLVSEFLDANPSATDSVDELKTRRKNLLDFVHSGSPPWTEKCISPKMLKVASDGRTVLALDHPGPELKNTDRRGESDRVVLVKFLKGSVRQVEVRWKKDETPKRVADFHDRPPVQPASAPPIFHRRQPDLQTAKMENEKGEIVDLYVPRKCSATNRIIKANDHASVQISIGKVDENGRYTGENQTYALCGFIRARGESDDSFNRLTQRDGYIRNVWTASRQR
;
A
#
# COMPACT_ATOMS: atom_id res chain seq x y z
N MET A 1 9.26 -53.85 21.94
CA MET A 1 8.22 -52.84 22.25
C MET A 1 8.22 -51.83 21.12
N ALA A 2 7.15 -51.77 20.32
CA ALA A 2 7.03 -50.80 19.24
C ALA A 2 6.80 -49.39 19.83
N PRO A 3 7.38 -48.33 19.26
CA PRO A 3 7.20 -46.98 19.77
C PRO A 3 5.77 -46.53 19.49
N GLN A 4 5.04 -46.15 20.55
CA GLN A 4 3.71 -45.57 20.41
C GLN A 4 3.82 -44.25 19.65
N GLN A 5 3.13 -44.18 18.50
CA GLN A 5 2.92 -42.93 17.77
C GLN A 5 2.10 -42.00 18.66
N GLY A 6 2.73 -40.92 19.13
CA GLY A 6 2.04 -39.87 19.87
C GLY A 6 0.90 -39.31 19.02
N SER A 7 -0.30 -39.26 19.61
CA SER A 7 -1.47 -38.64 19.01
C SER A 7 -1.16 -37.19 18.58
N PRO A 8 -1.61 -36.76 17.38
CA PRO A 8 -1.34 -35.41 16.92
C PRO A 8 -1.96 -34.39 17.88
N LYS A 9 -1.14 -33.49 18.42
CA LYS A 9 -1.61 -32.41 19.28
C LYS A 9 -2.73 -31.63 18.57
N PRO A 10 -3.86 -31.36 19.24
CA PRO A 10 -4.97 -30.62 18.64
C PRO A 10 -4.46 -29.24 18.20
N LYS A 11 -4.81 -28.83 16.98
CA LYS A 11 -4.47 -27.50 16.47
C LYS A 11 -5.12 -26.45 17.38
N PRO A 12 -4.39 -25.40 17.81
CA PRO A 12 -4.96 -24.35 18.62
C PRO A 12 -6.16 -23.72 17.90
N LYS A 13 -7.22 -23.42 18.67
CA LYS A 13 -8.39 -22.71 18.13
C LYS A 13 -7.94 -21.35 17.59
N PRO A 14 -8.40 -20.93 16.39
CA PRO A 14 -8.11 -19.59 15.88
C PRO A 14 -8.56 -18.50 16.86
N SER A 15 -7.84 -17.40 16.91
CA SER A 15 -8.24 -16.23 17.70
C SER A 15 -9.52 -15.61 17.15
N VAL A 16 -10.33 -15.01 18.02
CA VAL A 16 -11.54 -14.29 17.61
C VAL A 16 -11.14 -12.99 16.89
N PRO A 17 -11.70 -12.68 15.71
CA PRO A 17 -11.42 -11.43 15.03
C PRO A 17 -12.01 -10.24 15.80
N ARG A 18 -11.19 -9.22 16.06
CA ARG A 18 -11.65 -7.97 16.67
C ARG A 18 -12.47 -7.15 15.68
N PRO A 19 -13.64 -6.60 16.07
CA PRO A 19 -14.40 -5.74 15.19
C PRO A 19 -13.64 -4.43 14.97
N SER A 20 -13.62 -3.97 13.73
CA SER A 20 -12.91 -2.76 13.31
C SER A 20 -13.61 -2.09 12.13
N SER A 21 -13.29 -0.82 11.89
CA SER A 21 -13.77 -0.05 10.75
C SER A 21 -12.62 0.67 10.06
N SER A 22 -12.77 0.96 8.77
CA SER A 22 -11.80 1.77 8.03
C SER A 22 -12.48 2.54 6.90
N VAL A 23 -11.97 3.73 6.59
CA VAL A 23 -12.58 4.67 5.65
C VAL A 23 -11.62 4.99 4.52
N ILE A 24 -12.07 4.75 3.29
CA ILE A 24 -11.45 5.25 2.07
C ILE A 24 -12.01 6.65 1.85
N LEU A 25 -11.28 7.64 2.36
CA LEU A 25 -11.66 9.05 2.24
C LEU A 25 -11.20 9.60 0.89
N ILE A 26 -12.15 10.14 0.13
CA ILE A 26 -11.94 10.67 -1.22
C ILE A 26 -12.02 12.19 -1.19
N SER A 27 -10.94 12.85 -1.62
CA SER A 27 -10.81 14.30 -1.65
C SER A 27 -11.73 14.93 -2.70
N PRO A 28 -11.98 16.26 -2.62
CA PRO A 28 -12.69 17.00 -3.65
C PRO A 28 -12.10 16.86 -5.06
N ARG A 29 -10.82 16.45 -5.17
CA ARG A 29 -10.11 16.19 -6.43
C ARG A 29 -10.05 14.70 -6.81
N ASN A 30 -10.86 13.86 -6.15
CA ASN A 30 -10.88 12.40 -6.33
C ASN A 30 -9.58 11.68 -5.91
N GLU A 31 -8.76 12.30 -5.07
CA GLU A 31 -7.57 11.67 -4.49
C GLU A 31 -7.96 10.85 -3.25
N VAL A 32 -7.19 9.83 -2.92
CA VAL A 32 -7.45 8.95 -1.78
C VAL A 32 -6.45 9.21 -0.65
N LEU A 33 -6.95 9.34 0.57
CA LEU A 33 -6.12 9.43 1.77
C LEU A 33 -5.51 8.07 2.12
N LEU A 34 -4.19 8.03 2.27
CA LEU A 34 -3.51 6.98 3.02
C LEU A 34 -2.71 7.58 4.19
N LEU A 35 -2.65 6.82 5.27
CA LEU A 35 -1.78 7.06 6.42
C LEU A 35 -0.60 6.09 6.35
N HIS A 36 0.61 6.59 6.60
CA HIS A 36 1.82 5.77 6.69
C HIS A 36 2.23 5.59 8.14
N ARG A 37 2.14 4.36 8.67
CA ARG A 37 2.52 4.06 10.06
C ARG A 37 4.04 3.89 10.19
N VAL A 38 4.69 4.67 11.04
CA VAL A 38 6.14 4.52 11.31
C VAL A 38 6.51 3.14 11.87
N LYS A 39 7.80 2.79 11.75
CA LYS A 39 8.38 1.45 12.01
C LYS A 39 8.08 0.83 13.38
N THR A 40 7.63 1.60 14.36
CA THR A 40 7.40 1.16 15.74
C THR A 40 6.02 0.50 15.96
N SER A 41 5.11 0.52 14.98
CA SER A 41 3.76 -0.04 15.17
C SER A 41 3.74 -1.56 15.33
N THR A 42 2.94 -2.06 16.28
CA THR A 42 2.85 -3.51 16.59
C THR A 42 1.99 -4.31 15.59
N SER A 43 1.31 -3.64 14.66
CA SER A 43 0.55 -4.22 13.55
C SER A 43 0.82 -3.39 12.28
N PHE A 44 1.18 -4.03 11.16
CA PHE A 44 1.41 -3.36 9.87
C PHE A 44 2.49 -2.26 9.87
N ALA A 45 3.62 -2.47 10.56
CA ALA A 45 4.74 -1.52 10.55
C ALA A 45 5.18 -1.14 9.12
N SER A 46 5.35 0.17 8.85
CA SER A 46 5.71 0.72 7.53
C SER A 46 4.69 0.49 6.40
N ALA A 47 3.45 0.10 6.74
CA ALA A 47 2.37 -0.01 5.77
C ALA A 47 1.69 1.34 5.54
N HIS A 48 1.18 1.51 4.33
CA HIS A 48 0.24 2.57 3.98
C HIS A 48 -1.16 1.98 4.06
N VAL A 49 -2.02 2.61 4.87
CA VAL A 49 -3.34 2.11 5.22
C VAL A 49 -4.37 3.22 5.10
N PHE A 50 -5.61 2.84 4.82
CA PHE A 50 -6.74 3.72 5.04
C PHE A 50 -6.88 4.00 6.55
N PRO A 51 -7.29 5.21 6.96
CA PRO A 51 -7.61 5.49 8.35
C PRO A 51 -8.60 4.47 8.91
N GLY A 52 -8.39 4.02 10.14
CA GLY A 52 -9.27 3.06 10.78
C GLY A 52 -8.64 2.23 11.90
N GLY A 53 -9.50 1.72 12.77
CA GLY A 53 -9.09 0.97 13.94
C GLY A 53 -10.20 0.11 14.52
N ASN A 54 -9.99 -0.34 15.77
CA ASN A 54 -10.93 -1.21 16.45
C ASN A 54 -12.14 -0.40 16.93
N LEU A 55 -13.27 -1.07 17.09
CA LEU A 55 -14.37 -0.47 17.84
C LEU A 55 -13.95 -0.23 19.29
N SER A 56 -14.43 0.89 19.83
CA SER A 56 -14.39 1.26 21.25
C SER A 56 -15.82 1.24 21.80
N ASP A 57 -15.94 1.12 23.12
CA ASP A 57 -17.25 1.09 23.81
C ASP A 57 -18.08 2.37 23.54
N GLN A 58 -17.42 3.49 23.21
CA GLN A 58 -18.07 4.75 22.84
C GLN A 58 -18.75 4.73 21.46
N ASP A 59 -18.43 3.76 20.60
CA ASP A 59 -18.98 3.70 19.24
C ASP A 59 -20.39 3.10 19.21
N GLY A 60 -20.74 2.30 20.21
CA GLY A 60 -22.03 1.62 20.35
C GLY A 60 -21.87 0.14 20.70
N GLU A 61 -22.99 -0.50 21.05
CA GLU A 61 -23.00 -1.89 21.50
C GLU A 61 -22.89 -2.86 20.31
N CYS A 62 -21.70 -3.45 20.13
CA CYS A 62 -21.45 -4.46 19.11
C CYS A 62 -21.96 -5.85 19.58
N PRO A 63 -22.76 -6.59 18.78
CA PRO A 63 -23.29 -7.89 19.17
C PRO A 63 -22.21 -8.90 19.60
N PRO A 64 -22.51 -9.89 20.47
CA PRO A 64 -21.57 -10.91 20.92
C PRO A 64 -20.91 -11.70 19.78
N VAL A 65 -19.79 -12.36 20.08
CA VAL A 65 -18.94 -13.05 19.08
C VAL A 65 -19.69 -14.10 18.26
N ASP A 66 -20.65 -14.80 18.87
CA ASP A 66 -21.40 -15.88 18.21
C ASP A 66 -22.63 -15.38 17.44
N ASP A 67 -22.96 -14.08 17.51
CA ASP A 67 -24.07 -13.49 16.76
C ASP A 67 -23.60 -13.07 15.35
N PRO A 68 -24.15 -13.64 14.26
CA PRO A 68 -23.80 -13.23 12.90
C PRO A 68 -23.99 -11.73 12.64
N LYS A 69 -24.92 -11.07 13.33
CA LYS A 69 -25.17 -9.62 13.21
C LYS A 69 -23.97 -8.78 13.63
N ARG A 70 -23.02 -9.36 14.36
CA ARG A 70 -21.72 -8.74 14.65
C ARG A 70 -20.99 -8.33 13.37
N HIS A 71 -21.30 -8.93 12.22
CA HIS A 71 -20.68 -8.65 10.93
C HIS A 71 -21.58 -7.84 9.98
N ASP A 72 -22.71 -7.33 10.45
CA ASP A 72 -23.56 -6.43 9.68
C ASP A 72 -23.00 -5.01 9.71
N ASP A 73 -23.33 -4.24 8.67
CA ASP A 73 -23.14 -2.80 8.71
C ASP A 73 -24.14 -2.20 9.70
N ALA A 74 -23.65 -1.37 10.63
CA ALA A 74 -24.43 -0.84 11.72
C ALA A 74 -23.78 0.41 12.31
N ILE A 75 -24.52 1.11 13.17
CA ILE A 75 -24.12 2.41 13.72
C ILE A 75 -22.77 2.34 14.47
N TRP A 76 -22.48 1.23 15.17
CA TRP A 76 -21.21 1.07 15.88
C TRP A 76 -20.00 0.99 14.95
N TYR A 77 -20.15 0.39 13.76
CA TYR A 77 -19.07 0.41 12.76
C TYR A 77 -18.94 1.79 12.12
N ARG A 78 -20.05 2.48 11.86
CA ARG A 78 -20.07 3.82 11.26
C ARG A 78 -19.46 4.88 12.18
N ASN A 79 -19.82 4.85 13.46
CA ASN A 79 -19.22 5.72 14.49
C ASN A 79 -17.71 5.47 14.63
N ALA A 80 -17.31 4.20 14.73
CA ALA A 80 -15.89 3.84 14.81
C ALA A 80 -15.11 4.34 13.59
N ALA A 81 -15.69 4.25 12.38
CA ALA A 81 -15.05 4.72 11.16
C ALA A 81 -14.73 6.23 11.21
N LEU A 82 -15.68 7.05 11.66
CA LEU A 82 -15.51 8.50 11.72
C LEU A 82 -14.66 8.95 12.93
N ARG A 83 -14.78 8.26 14.07
CA ARG A 83 -13.90 8.50 15.24
C ARG A 83 -12.45 8.22 14.88
N GLU A 84 -12.16 7.03 14.34
CA GLU A 84 -10.79 6.63 13.99
C GLU A 84 -10.22 7.55 12.89
N LEU A 85 -11.03 7.94 11.90
CA LEU A 85 -10.61 8.93 10.90
C LEU A 85 -10.18 10.24 11.57
N PHE A 86 -10.95 10.74 12.53
CA PHE A 86 -10.61 11.97 13.25
C PHE A 86 -9.36 11.79 14.14
N GLU A 87 -9.27 10.68 14.88
CA GLU A 87 -8.12 10.36 15.75
C GLU A 87 -6.81 10.21 14.98
N GLU A 88 -6.85 9.57 13.81
CA GLU A 88 -5.64 9.26 13.04
C GLU A 88 -5.24 10.34 12.03
N SER A 89 -6.18 11.20 11.61
CA SER A 89 -5.93 12.22 10.57
C SER A 89 -6.28 13.65 10.96
N GLY A 90 -6.99 13.88 12.06
CA GLY A 90 -7.52 15.20 12.42
C GLY A 90 -8.65 15.71 11.52
N ILE A 91 -9.00 15.00 10.43
CA ILE A 91 -10.09 15.38 9.53
C ILE A 91 -11.42 15.11 10.23
N LEU A 92 -12.21 16.16 10.42
CA LEU A 92 -13.47 16.09 11.11
C LEU A 92 -14.64 15.86 10.14
N ILE A 93 -15.30 14.71 10.28
CA ILE A 93 -16.50 14.39 9.51
C ILE A 93 -17.72 14.41 10.43
N ALA A 94 -18.28 15.60 10.59
CA ALA A 94 -19.47 15.83 11.40
C ALA A 94 -20.34 16.92 10.77
N LYS A 95 -21.64 16.86 11.03
CA LYS A 95 -22.63 17.83 10.56
C LYS A 95 -23.51 18.33 11.68
N ASP A 96 -24.04 19.53 11.51
CA ASP A 96 -25.12 20.05 12.32
C ASP A 96 -26.40 19.32 11.88
N GLN A 97 -27.01 18.57 12.79
CA GLN A 97 -28.15 17.71 12.46
C GLN A 97 -29.35 18.49 11.93
N SER A 98 -29.52 19.74 12.37
CA SER A 98 -30.67 20.57 12.02
C SER A 98 -30.54 21.17 10.61
N SER A 99 -29.35 21.61 10.25
CA SER A 99 -29.07 22.29 8.98
C SER A 99 -28.47 21.37 7.91
N GLY A 100 -27.94 20.21 8.31
CA GLY A 100 -27.18 19.30 7.44
C GLY A 100 -25.80 19.84 7.02
N LYS A 101 -25.41 21.04 7.47
CA LYS A 101 -24.12 21.65 7.15
C LYS A 101 -23.00 20.97 7.92
N MET A 102 -21.87 20.78 7.26
CA MET A 102 -20.66 20.27 7.91
C MET A 102 -20.20 21.22 9.01
N LEU A 103 -19.73 20.65 10.12
CA LEU A 103 -19.08 21.41 11.17
C LEU A 103 -17.72 21.89 10.70
N VAL A 104 -17.40 23.14 11.05
CA VAL A 104 -16.07 23.70 10.89
C VAL A 104 -15.57 24.03 12.30
N VAL A 105 -14.45 23.45 12.69
CA VAL A 105 -13.87 23.62 14.02
C VAL A 105 -12.41 24.06 13.86
N PRO A 106 -11.95 25.11 14.57
CA PRO A 106 -10.56 25.55 14.49
C PRO A 106 -9.58 24.41 14.76
N GLU A 107 -8.45 24.42 14.05
CA GLU A 107 -7.44 23.35 14.11
C GLU A 107 -6.95 23.10 15.54
N GLU A 108 -6.63 24.14 16.30
CA GLU A 108 -6.21 24.02 17.70
C GLU A 108 -7.25 23.27 18.56
N THR A 109 -8.53 23.60 18.42
CA THR A 109 -9.63 22.92 19.12
C THR A 109 -9.81 21.48 18.64
N ARG A 110 -9.62 21.21 17.34
CA ARG A 110 -9.63 19.84 16.80
C ARG A 110 -8.49 19.01 17.40
N GLU A 111 -7.28 19.56 17.47
CA GLU A 111 -6.11 18.89 18.03
C GLU A 111 -6.26 18.57 19.52
N GLU A 112 -6.80 19.51 20.31
CA GLU A 112 -7.14 19.26 21.72
C GLU A 112 -8.19 18.15 21.86
N GLY A 113 -9.24 18.22 21.04
CA GLY A 113 -10.29 17.20 20.97
C GLY A 113 -9.75 15.83 20.64
N ARG A 114 -8.93 15.73 19.60
CA ARG A 114 -8.30 14.50 19.12
C ARG A 114 -7.51 13.81 20.24
N ARG A 115 -6.71 14.57 20.98
CA ARG A 115 -5.93 14.06 22.12
C ARG A 115 -6.81 13.59 23.27
N ALA A 116 -7.88 14.32 23.59
CA ALA A 116 -8.79 13.98 24.67
C ALA A 116 -9.63 12.73 24.36
N ILE A 117 -10.11 12.60 23.12
CA ILE A 117 -10.90 11.43 22.69
C ILE A 117 -10.03 10.18 22.68
N HIS A 118 -8.81 10.28 22.14
CA HIS A 118 -7.88 9.16 22.12
C HIS A 118 -7.54 8.64 23.53
N ARG A 119 -7.37 9.56 24.50
CA ARG A 119 -7.14 9.22 25.91
C ARG A 119 -8.40 8.75 26.64
N ASN A 120 -9.53 8.62 25.94
CA ASN A 120 -10.86 8.30 26.49
C ASN A 120 -11.29 9.27 27.62
N GLU A 121 -10.82 10.52 27.60
CA GLU A 121 -11.23 11.56 28.56
C GLU A 121 -12.62 12.12 28.21
N VAL A 122 -12.98 12.07 26.93
CA VAL A 122 -14.29 12.45 26.41
C VAL A 122 -14.63 11.53 25.23
N SER A 123 -15.90 11.17 25.05
CA SER A 123 -16.30 10.44 23.84
C SER A 123 -16.30 11.37 22.63
N PHE A 124 -16.13 10.82 21.42
CA PHE A 124 -16.17 11.58 20.17
C PHE A 124 -17.48 12.38 20.05
N ILE A 125 -18.62 11.71 20.24
CA ILE A 125 -19.94 12.38 20.25
C ILE A 125 -20.01 13.43 21.36
N GLY A 126 -19.52 13.10 22.56
CA GLY A 126 -19.50 14.04 23.69
C GLY A 126 -18.69 15.31 23.40
N TRP A 127 -17.56 15.17 22.70
CA TRP A 127 -16.75 16.31 22.26
C TRP A 127 -17.45 17.13 21.17
N LEU A 128 -18.07 16.48 20.18
CA LEU A 128 -18.86 17.19 19.15
C LEU A 128 -19.95 18.07 19.77
N LYS A 129 -20.66 17.54 20.76
CA LYS A 129 -21.74 18.26 21.47
C LYS A 129 -21.25 19.49 22.24
N LYS A 130 -19.96 19.55 22.62
CA LYS A 130 -19.35 20.75 23.21
C LYS A 130 -19.11 21.84 22.16
N GLN A 131 -18.83 21.47 20.91
CA GLN A 131 -18.61 22.42 19.81
C GLN A 131 -19.92 22.97 19.27
N ASN A 132 -20.92 22.10 19.09
CA ASN A 132 -22.28 22.48 18.73
C ASN A 132 -23.27 21.45 19.31
N PRO A 133 -24.28 21.87 20.10
CA PRO A 133 -25.27 20.96 20.68
C PRO A 133 -26.04 20.10 19.65
N ALA A 134 -26.21 20.57 18.42
CA ALA A 134 -26.85 19.83 17.33
C ALA A 134 -25.85 18.98 16.50
N ALA A 135 -24.56 18.98 16.84
CA ALA A 135 -23.54 18.23 16.10
C ALA A 135 -23.75 16.72 16.20
N VAL A 136 -23.60 16.02 15.07
CA VAL A 136 -23.59 14.57 14.97
C VAL A 136 -22.51 14.13 13.95
N PRO A 137 -21.91 12.94 14.11
CA PRO A 137 -21.06 12.39 13.06
C PRO A 137 -21.87 12.17 11.77
N ASP A 138 -21.29 12.41 10.59
CA ASP A 138 -22.02 12.24 9.32
C ASP A 138 -22.04 10.77 8.85
N THR A 139 -22.61 9.90 9.69
CA THR A 139 -22.61 8.45 9.48
C THR A 139 -23.42 8.01 8.27
N GLU A 140 -24.39 8.81 7.83
CA GLU A 140 -25.31 8.48 6.74
C GLU A 140 -24.62 8.47 5.37
N GLN A 141 -23.60 9.32 5.21
CA GLN A 141 -22.84 9.44 3.96
C GLN A 141 -21.77 8.34 3.79
N LEU A 142 -21.51 7.52 4.82
CA LEU A 142 -20.65 6.35 4.70
C LEU A 142 -21.31 5.30 3.81
N VAL A 143 -20.67 4.99 2.69
CA VAL A 143 -21.11 3.93 1.76
C VAL A 143 -20.36 2.64 2.10
N PRO A 144 -21.04 1.56 2.52
CA PRO A 144 -20.38 0.28 2.75
C PRO A 144 -19.67 -0.19 1.47
N PHE A 145 -18.44 -0.70 1.58
CA PHE A 145 -17.70 -1.15 0.39
C PHE A 145 -17.27 -2.62 0.45
N SER A 146 -16.87 -3.13 1.62
CA SER A 146 -16.65 -4.57 1.82
C SER A 146 -16.37 -4.86 3.28
N ARG A 147 -16.53 -6.12 3.69
CA ARG A 147 -16.03 -6.61 4.98
C ARG A 147 -14.85 -7.54 4.78
N TRP A 148 -13.79 -7.33 5.55
CA TRP A 148 -12.59 -8.18 5.51
C TRP A 148 -12.39 -8.89 6.85
N VAL A 149 -12.27 -10.21 6.81
CA VAL A 149 -12.00 -11.04 7.98
C VAL A 149 -10.61 -11.63 7.85
N THR A 150 -9.72 -11.30 8.78
CA THR A 150 -8.35 -11.79 8.76
C THR A 150 -8.34 -13.34 8.78
N PRO A 151 -7.56 -14.00 7.91
CA PRO A 151 -7.50 -15.46 7.85
C PRO A 151 -7.07 -16.11 9.19
N THR A 152 -7.47 -17.36 9.40
CA THR A 152 -7.28 -18.08 10.68
C THR A 152 -5.83 -18.46 10.99
N ASN A 153 -4.93 -18.40 10.01
CA ASN A 153 -3.50 -18.65 10.19
C ASN A 153 -2.75 -17.42 10.71
N VAL A 154 -3.41 -16.27 10.87
CA VAL A 154 -2.82 -15.04 11.43
C VAL A 154 -3.22 -14.94 12.91
N PRO A 155 -2.28 -14.74 13.86
CA PRO A 155 -2.61 -14.66 15.28
C PRO A 155 -3.44 -13.44 15.67
N LYS A 156 -3.12 -12.26 15.13
CA LYS A 156 -3.90 -11.03 15.31
C LYS A 156 -4.95 -10.96 14.21
N ARG A 157 -6.23 -11.09 14.57
CA ARG A 157 -7.34 -11.11 13.62
C ARG A 157 -8.28 -9.94 13.83
N TYR A 158 -8.86 -9.49 12.72
CA TYR A 158 -9.78 -8.37 12.64
C TYR A 158 -10.94 -8.75 11.71
N SER A 159 -12.13 -8.22 12.00
CA SER A 159 -13.27 -8.14 11.09
C SER A 159 -13.51 -6.66 10.82
N THR A 160 -13.04 -6.20 9.67
CA THR A 160 -13.00 -4.79 9.31
C THR A 160 -14.11 -4.47 8.32
N GLN A 161 -14.99 -3.54 8.69
CA GLN A 161 -15.92 -2.93 7.75
C GLN A 161 -15.23 -1.78 7.02
N MET A 162 -15.16 -1.87 5.69
CA MET A 162 -14.59 -0.83 4.83
C MET A 162 -15.73 0.06 4.33
N TYR A 163 -15.52 1.38 4.38
CA TYR A 163 -16.44 2.38 3.85
C TYR A 163 -15.76 3.27 2.83
N LEU A 164 -16.55 3.80 1.89
CA LEU A 164 -16.20 4.97 1.09
C LEU A 164 -16.83 6.21 1.72
N TYR A 165 -16.10 7.31 1.71
CA TYR A 165 -16.63 8.64 2.04
C TYR A 165 -16.12 9.66 1.03
N PHE A 166 -17.02 10.43 0.43
CA PHE A 166 -16.67 11.47 -0.54
C PHE A 166 -16.78 12.84 0.11
N LEU A 167 -15.66 13.56 0.19
CA LEU A 167 -15.69 14.97 0.56
C LEU A 167 -16.40 15.78 -0.53
N PRO A 168 -17.16 16.84 -0.16
CA PRO A 168 -17.89 17.66 -1.13
C PRO A 168 -17.00 18.17 -2.26
N LEU A 169 -17.55 18.28 -3.48
CA LEU A 169 -16.80 18.85 -4.61
C LEU A 169 -16.55 20.35 -4.40
N PRO A 170 -15.55 20.97 -5.07
CA PRO A 170 -15.17 22.37 -4.83
C PRO A 170 -16.29 23.41 -5.03
N LEU A 171 -17.27 23.15 -5.90
CA LEU A 171 -18.44 24.02 -6.08
C LEU A 171 -19.50 23.85 -5.00
N GLU A 172 -19.48 22.73 -4.28
CA GLU A 172 -20.45 22.36 -3.25
C GLU A 172 -19.90 22.62 -1.83
N SER A 173 -18.63 23.01 -1.70
CA SER A 173 -17.95 23.24 -0.42
C SER A 173 -17.82 24.73 -0.10
N GLU A 174 -18.20 25.10 1.12
CA GLU A 174 -17.80 26.39 1.69
C GLU A 174 -16.26 26.35 1.89
N LYS A 175 -15.54 27.42 1.52
CA LYS A 175 -14.06 27.52 1.59
C LYS A 175 -13.40 26.96 2.87
N PRO A 176 -14.00 27.04 4.08
CA PRO A 176 -13.38 26.51 5.29
C PRO A 176 -13.21 24.99 5.32
N LEU A 177 -14.09 24.22 4.65
CA LEU A 177 -13.97 22.75 4.65
C LEU A 177 -12.78 22.27 3.82
N LEU A 178 -12.42 23.02 2.77
CA LEU A 178 -11.27 22.72 1.91
C LEU A 178 -9.94 23.02 2.61
N SER A 179 -9.91 23.93 3.59
CA SER A 179 -8.70 24.19 4.40
C SER A 179 -8.42 23.11 5.44
N GLU A 180 -9.37 22.23 5.74
CA GLU A 180 -9.16 21.09 6.66
C GLU A 180 -8.59 19.85 5.94
N VAL A 181 -8.51 19.88 4.61
CA VAL A 181 -7.96 18.81 3.78
C VAL A 181 -6.59 19.25 3.28
N PRO A 182 -5.53 18.45 3.48
CA PRO A 182 -4.22 18.73 2.92
C PRO A 182 -4.31 18.96 1.41
N ALA A 183 -3.56 19.93 0.88
CA ALA A 183 -3.49 20.11 -0.56
C ALA A 183 -2.90 18.85 -1.21
N GLY A 184 -3.47 18.42 -2.34
CA GLY A 184 -3.05 17.21 -3.05
C GLY A 184 -1.54 17.16 -3.24
N GLY A 185 -0.92 16.03 -2.84
CA GLY A 185 0.53 15.84 -2.89
C GLY A 185 1.34 16.39 -1.72
N GLU A 186 0.80 17.27 -0.88
CA GLU A 186 1.49 17.73 0.34
C GLU A 186 1.49 16.64 1.42
N ARG A 187 2.58 16.58 2.19
CA ARG A 187 2.76 15.62 3.28
C ARG A 187 2.46 16.32 4.58
N GLU A 188 1.50 15.78 5.33
CA GLU A 188 1.25 16.25 6.69
C GLU A 188 1.72 15.18 7.69
N GLU A 189 2.60 15.58 8.61
CA GLU A 189 3.02 14.72 9.71
C GLU A 189 2.03 14.85 10.86
N ILE A 190 1.37 13.74 11.18
CA ILE A 190 0.36 13.67 12.23
C ILE A 190 0.87 12.81 13.37
N GLN A 191 0.78 13.34 14.59
CA GLN A 191 1.09 12.58 15.79
C GLN A 191 -0.19 11.91 16.30
N VAL A 192 -0.31 10.62 16.05
CA VAL A 192 -1.41 9.78 16.48
C VAL A 192 -1.00 9.10 17.78
N PRO A 193 -1.64 9.38 18.92
CA PRO A 193 -1.31 8.64 20.12
C PRO A 193 -1.76 7.17 19.96
N THR A 194 -1.14 6.23 20.67
CA THR A 194 -1.47 4.79 20.60
C THR A 194 -2.22 4.34 21.84
N SER A 195 -2.95 3.22 21.73
CA SER A 195 -3.77 2.68 22.84
C SER A 195 -2.96 2.17 24.04
N ASP A 196 -1.64 2.01 23.89
CA ASP A 196 -0.69 1.68 24.95
C ASP A 196 0.03 2.92 25.52
N GLY A 197 -0.41 4.13 25.18
CA GLY A 197 0.14 5.39 25.69
C GLY A 197 1.39 5.90 24.97
N GLY A 198 1.76 5.29 23.84
CA GLY A 198 2.79 5.79 22.93
C GLY A 198 2.27 6.86 21.97
N VAL A 199 3.16 7.36 21.10
CA VAL A 199 2.83 8.23 19.97
C VAL A 199 3.37 7.57 18.70
N GLU A 200 2.47 7.26 17.77
CA GLU A 200 2.77 6.88 16.39
C GLU A 200 2.78 8.15 15.53
N ILE A 201 3.89 8.40 14.84
CA ILE A 201 3.89 9.40 13.78
C ILE A 201 3.29 8.74 12.54
N THR A 202 2.26 9.33 11.98
CA THR A 202 1.68 8.94 10.70
C THR A 202 1.89 10.07 9.70
N GLU A 203 2.31 9.73 8.48
CA GLU A 203 2.25 10.69 7.38
C GLU A 203 0.88 10.54 6.72
N ALA A 204 0.09 11.60 6.68
CA ALA A 204 -1.16 11.67 5.95
C ALA A 204 -0.92 12.32 4.58
N ARG A 205 -1.45 11.69 3.54
CA ARG A 205 -1.31 12.19 2.18
C ARG A 205 -2.50 11.83 1.32
N PHE A 206 -2.96 12.78 0.52
CA PHE A 206 -3.88 12.53 -0.59
C PHE A 206 -3.08 12.41 -1.89
N LEU A 207 -3.32 11.32 -2.63
CA LEU A 207 -2.83 11.13 -3.99
C LEU A 207 -3.91 10.43 -4.85
N PRO A 208 -3.87 10.58 -6.18
CA PRO A 208 -4.65 9.74 -7.09
C PRO A 208 -4.45 8.25 -6.77
N ALA A 209 -5.50 7.43 -6.89
CA ALA A 209 -5.43 6.02 -6.52
C ALA A 209 -4.40 5.25 -7.39
N ALA A 210 -4.32 5.60 -8.67
CA ALA A 210 -3.33 5.09 -9.61
C ALA A 210 -1.89 5.42 -9.19
N GLU A 211 -1.65 6.58 -8.59
CA GLU A 211 -0.32 6.96 -8.11
C GLU A 211 0.10 6.09 -6.92
N TRP A 212 -0.82 5.84 -5.97
CA TRP A 212 -0.58 4.90 -4.88
C TRP A 212 -0.20 3.50 -5.39
N LEU A 213 -0.89 3.01 -6.41
CA LEU A 213 -0.60 1.71 -7.04
C LEU A 213 0.76 1.71 -7.75
N GLN A 214 1.11 2.79 -8.46
CA GLN A 214 2.43 2.93 -9.09
C GLN A 214 3.56 2.94 -8.05
N MET A 215 3.40 3.68 -6.97
CA MET A 215 4.36 3.68 -5.85
C MET A 215 4.46 2.29 -5.21
N ALA A 216 3.36 1.56 -5.07
CA ALA A 216 3.36 0.19 -4.54
C ALA A 216 4.08 -0.77 -5.48
N GLY A 217 3.89 -0.63 -6.80
CA GLY A 217 4.60 -1.39 -7.84
C GLY A 217 6.10 -1.13 -7.84
N ARG A 218 6.53 0.12 -7.57
CA ARG A 218 7.94 0.50 -7.36
C ARG A 218 8.50 0.06 -6.01
N GLY A 219 7.64 -0.36 -5.08
CA GLY A 219 8.00 -0.76 -3.72
C GLY A 219 8.28 0.42 -2.78
N GLU A 220 7.86 1.62 -3.15
CA GLU A 220 7.97 2.85 -2.35
C GLU A 220 6.95 2.84 -1.21
N VAL A 221 5.75 2.31 -1.46
CA VAL A 221 4.72 2.09 -0.43
C VAL A 221 4.42 0.61 -0.26
N MET A 222 3.90 0.25 0.92
CA MET A 222 3.49 -1.12 1.24
C MET A 222 2.00 -1.14 1.52
N MET A 223 1.23 -1.80 0.65
CA MET A 223 -0.19 -2.04 0.83
C MET A 223 -0.46 -3.53 0.99
N PHE A 224 -1.27 -3.89 1.99
CA PHE A 224 -1.73 -5.26 2.18
C PHE A 224 -2.88 -5.56 1.20
N PRO A 225 -3.25 -6.85 1.01
CA PRO A 225 -4.26 -7.24 0.03
C PRO A 225 -5.59 -6.45 0.07
N PRO A 226 -6.19 -6.14 1.24
CA PRO A 226 -7.39 -5.32 1.29
C PRO A 226 -7.15 -3.91 0.72
N GLN A 227 -6.09 -3.23 1.18
CA GLN A 227 -5.74 -1.88 0.74
C GLN A 227 -5.48 -1.84 -0.76
N TYR A 228 -4.66 -2.76 -1.27
CA TYR A 228 -4.29 -2.78 -2.69
C TYR A 228 -5.49 -3.08 -3.59
N LEU A 229 -6.32 -4.05 -3.23
CA LEU A 229 -7.49 -4.41 -4.04
C LEU A 229 -8.49 -3.24 -4.10
N LEU A 230 -8.84 -2.67 -2.95
CA LEU A 230 -9.80 -1.57 -2.91
C LEU A 230 -9.24 -0.32 -3.60
N MET A 231 -7.94 -0.03 -3.46
CA MET A 231 -7.27 1.04 -4.20
C MET A 231 -7.33 0.82 -5.71
N GLN A 232 -7.08 -0.40 -6.18
CA GLN A 232 -7.19 -0.74 -7.60
C GLN A 232 -8.60 -0.51 -8.13
N LEU A 233 -9.63 -0.99 -7.41
CA LEU A 233 -11.01 -0.79 -7.82
C LEU A 233 -11.37 0.69 -7.87
N VAL A 234 -10.96 1.48 -6.88
CA VAL A 234 -11.18 2.94 -6.88
C VAL A 234 -10.49 3.59 -8.08
N SER A 235 -9.26 3.20 -8.39
CA SER A 235 -8.49 3.78 -9.52
C SER A 235 -9.14 3.51 -10.88
N GLU A 236 -9.83 2.37 -11.06
CA GLU A 236 -10.52 2.03 -12.31
C GLU A 236 -11.62 3.06 -12.66
N PHE A 237 -12.14 3.80 -11.67
CA PHE A 237 -13.20 4.79 -11.87
C PHE A 237 -12.73 6.23 -11.68
N LEU A 238 -11.99 6.52 -10.61
CA LEU A 238 -11.63 7.89 -10.26
C LEU A 238 -10.50 8.46 -11.13
N ASP A 239 -9.60 7.60 -11.60
CA ASP A 239 -8.45 7.98 -12.42
C ASP A 239 -8.65 7.64 -13.91
N ALA A 240 -9.89 7.29 -14.30
CA ALA A 240 -10.20 6.95 -15.69
C ALA A 240 -10.09 8.20 -16.59
N ASN A 241 -9.20 8.13 -17.61
CA ASN A 241 -8.93 9.20 -18.58
C ASN A 241 -8.50 10.54 -17.92
N PRO A 242 -7.34 10.58 -17.24
CA PRO A 242 -6.94 11.78 -16.50
C PRO A 242 -6.68 12.94 -17.47
N SER A 243 -7.39 14.06 -17.28
CA SER A 243 -7.15 15.33 -17.97
C SER A 243 -6.39 16.28 -17.04
N ALA A 244 -5.61 17.21 -17.62
CA ALA A 244 -4.89 18.22 -16.85
C ALA A 244 -5.83 19.17 -16.05
N THR A 245 -7.09 19.27 -16.49
CA THR A 245 -8.16 20.05 -15.85
C THR A 245 -9.46 19.27 -15.95
N ASP A 246 -9.69 18.35 -15.02
CA ASP A 246 -10.98 17.67 -14.91
C ASP A 246 -12.06 18.70 -14.50
N SER A 247 -13.16 18.73 -15.25
CA SER A 247 -14.32 19.54 -14.88
C SER A 247 -15.02 18.98 -13.64
N VAL A 248 -15.76 19.80 -12.89
CA VAL A 248 -16.52 19.31 -11.73
C VAL A 248 -17.56 18.26 -12.13
N ASP A 249 -18.17 18.41 -13.32
CA ASP A 249 -19.11 17.42 -13.86
C ASP A 249 -18.44 16.08 -14.17
N GLU A 250 -17.19 16.11 -14.62
CA GLU A 250 -16.40 14.91 -14.85
C GLU A 250 -16.03 14.21 -13.53
N LEU A 251 -15.55 14.96 -12.54
CA LEU A 251 -15.28 14.44 -11.20
C LEU A 251 -16.53 13.79 -10.60
N LYS A 252 -17.68 14.46 -10.74
CA LYS A 252 -18.99 13.96 -10.29
C LYS A 252 -19.41 12.69 -11.01
N THR A 253 -19.22 12.64 -12.33
CA THR A 253 -19.50 11.45 -13.15
C THR A 253 -18.66 10.26 -12.72
N ARG A 254 -17.36 10.45 -12.50
CA ARG A 254 -16.46 9.39 -12.03
C ARG A 254 -16.87 8.85 -10.65
N ARG A 255 -17.21 9.73 -9.70
CA ARG A 255 -17.75 9.34 -8.39
C ARG A 255 -19.04 8.54 -8.50
N LYS A 256 -19.96 8.97 -9.36
CA LYS A 256 -21.22 8.25 -9.62
C LYS A 256 -20.95 6.85 -10.17
N ASN A 257 -20.05 6.71 -11.15
CA ASN A 257 -19.72 5.40 -11.71
C ASN A 257 -19.11 4.45 -10.67
N LEU A 258 -18.27 4.96 -9.77
CA LEU A 258 -17.77 4.18 -8.63
C LEU A 258 -18.90 3.75 -7.69
N LEU A 259 -19.84 4.65 -7.37
CA LEU A 259 -21.02 4.32 -6.55
C LEU A 259 -21.89 3.24 -7.21
N ASP A 260 -22.21 3.40 -8.48
CA ASP A 260 -22.98 2.42 -9.24
C ASP A 260 -22.26 1.05 -9.23
N PHE A 261 -20.93 1.04 -9.35
CA PHE A 261 -20.13 -0.16 -9.26
C PHE A 261 -20.21 -0.85 -7.88
N VAL A 262 -20.10 -0.12 -6.77
CA VAL A 262 -20.10 -0.76 -5.44
C VAL A 262 -21.46 -1.38 -5.07
N HIS A 263 -22.55 -0.86 -5.66
CA HIS A 263 -23.89 -1.42 -5.55
C HIS A 263 -24.21 -2.50 -6.61
N SER A 264 -23.26 -2.80 -7.50
CA SER A 264 -23.40 -3.81 -8.56
C SER A 264 -22.72 -5.14 -8.22
N GLY A 265 -23.09 -6.21 -8.92
CA GLY A 265 -22.55 -7.56 -8.74
C GLY A 265 -23.45 -8.46 -7.90
N SER A 266 -23.01 -9.70 -7.67
CA SER A 266 -23.76 -10.69 -6.87
C SER A 266 -22.85 -11.51 -5.95
N PRO A 267 -22.80 -11.22 -4.64
CA PRO A 267 -23.43 -10.06 -3.98
C PRO A 267 -22.75 -8.74 -4.40
N PRO A 268 -23.42 -7.59 -4.21
CA PRO A 268 -22.78 -6.30 -4.43
C PRO A 268 -21.58 -6.11 -3.49
N TRP A 269 -20.64 -5.24 -3.86
CA TRP A 269 -19.45 -5.00 -3.04
C TRP A 269 -19.80 -4.58 -1.62
N THR A 270 -20.81 -3.73 -1.47
CA THR A 270 -21.40 -3.31 -0.19
C THR A 270 -21.68 -4.46 0.79
N GLU A 271 -21.97 -5.66 0.27
CA GLU A 271 -22.32 -6.85 1.05
C GLU A 271 -21.19 -7.91 1.09
N LYS A 272 -20.20 -7.81 0.20
CA LYS A 272 -19.10 -8.79 0.09
C LYS A 272 -18.36 -8.94 1.41
N CYS A 273 -18.21 -10.18 1.85
CA CYS A 273 -17.38 -10.53 2.99
C CYS A 273 -16.23 -11.45 2.54
N ILE A 274 -15.00 -11.01 2.80
CA ILE A 274 -13.78 -11.59 2.24
C ILE A 274 -12.84 -12.00 3.37
N SER A 275 -12.52 -13.29 3.43
CA SER A 275 -11.42 -13.87 4.20
C SER A 275 -10.47 -14.58 3.24
N PRO A 276 -9.33 -13.96 2.88
CA PRO A 276 -8.44 -14.49 1.86
C PRO A 276 -7.94 -15.89 2.17
N LYS A 277 -8.05 -16.79 1.19
CA LYS A 277 -7.58 -18.17 1.31
C LYS A 277 -6.51 -18.45 0.27
N MET A 278 -5.40 -19.03 0.70
CA MET A 278 -4.36 -19.48 -0.23
C MET A 278 -4.95 -20.54 -1.18
N LEU A 279 -4.91 -20.26 -2.47
CA LEU A 279 -5.33 -21.17 -3.54
C LEU A 279 -4.16 -22.01 -4.03
N LYS A 280 -3.06 -21.33 -4.40
CA LYS A 280 -1.84 -21.94 -4.95
C LYS A 280 -0.65 -20.99 -4.76
N VAL A 281 0.54 -21.47 -5.10
CA VAL A 281 1.73 -20.63 -5.30
C VAL A 281 1.98 -20.53 -6.81
N ALA A 282 2.13 -19.31 -7.32
CA ALA A 282 2.44 -19.04 -8.72
C ALA A 282 3.90 -19.41 -9.05
N SER A 283 4.22 -19.56 -10.33
CA SER A 283 5.56 -19.93 -10.80
C SER A 283 6.66 -18.93 -10.41
N ASP A 284 6.30 -17.67 -10.20
CA ASP A 284 7.20 -16.60 -9.73
C ASP A 284 7.36 -16.56 -8.20
N GLY A 285 6.76 -17.52 -7.48
CA GLY A 285 6.85 -17.67 -6.03
C GLY A 285 5.86 -16.81 -5.24
N ARG A 286 4.91 -16.11 -5.90
CA ARG A 286 3.84 -15.39 -5.21
C ARG A 286 2.73 -16.32 -4.75
N THR A 287 2.16 -16.03 -3.59
CA THR A 287 0.94 -16.68 -3.11
C THR A 287 -0.25 -16.12 -3.85
N VAL A 288 -1.09 -16.99 -4.41
CA VAL A 288 -2.37 -16.62 -5.02
C VAL A 288 -3.47 -16.80 -3.98
N LEU A 289 -4.16 -15.70 -3.64
CA LEU A 289 -5.23 -15.64 -2.66
C LEU A 289 -6.59 -15.60 -3.39
N ALA A 290 -7.42 -16.60 -3.11
CA ALA A 290 -8.83 -16.58 -3.45
C ALA A 290 -9.59 -15.69 -2.45
N LEU A 291 -10.59 -14.96 -2.95
CA LEU A 291 -11.31 -13.93 -2.21
C LEU A 291 -12.80 -14.26 -2.01
N ASP A 292 -13.24 -15.43 -2.44
CA ASP A 292 -14.65 -15.85 -2.51
C ASP A 292 -15.23 -16.34 -1.18
N HIS A 293 -14.38 -16.57 -0.18
CA HIS A 293 -14.77 -17.12 1.11
C HIS A 293 -15.01 -16.01 2.15
N PRO A 294 -16.11 -16.06 2.95
CA PRO A 294 -16.38 -15.07 4.01
C PRO A 294 -15.64 -15.36 5.33
N GLY A 295 -14.96 -16.51 5.44
CA GLY A 295 -14.31 -16.97 6.66
C GLY A 295 -15.18 -17.90 7.51
N PRO A 296 -14.60 -18.57 8.52
CA PRO A 296 -15.33 -19.53 9.35
C PRO A 296 -16.39 -18.89 10.25
N GLU A 297 -16.27 -17.61 10.58
CA GLU A 297 -17.23 -16.85 11.38
C GLU A 297 -18.60 -16.77 10.71
N LEU A 298 -18.62 -16.73 9.38
CA LEU A 298 -19.82 -16.53 8.57
C LEU A 298 -20.19 -17.76 7.73
N LYS A 299 -19.60 -18.92 8.04
CA LYS A 299 -19.78 -20.17 7.26
C LYS A 299 -21.23 -20.67 7.17
N ASN A 300 -22.07 -20.29 8.13
CA ASN A 300 -23.48 -20.68 8.23
C ASN A 300 -24.44 -19.59 7.71
N THR A 301 -23.89 -18.55 7.09
CA THR A 301 -24.66 -17.45 6.49
C THR A 301 -24.61 -17.57 4.97
N ASP A 302 -25.37 -16.74 4.27
CA ASP A 302 -25.36 -16.59 2.83
C ASP A 302 -24.27 -15.60 2.33
N ARG A 303 -23.48 -15.02 3.23
CA ARG A 303 -22.42 -14.06 2.89
C ARG A 303 -21.39 -14.71 1.96
N ARG A 304 -21.02 -13.99 0.91
CA ARG A 304 -20.01 -14.40 -0.08
C ARG A 304 -18.97 -13.31 -0.30
N GLY A 305 -17.79 -13.72 -0.76
CA GLY A 305 -16.71 -12.79 -1.10
C GLY A 305 -16.67 -12.42 -2.59
N GLU A 306 -15.49 -12.06 -3.08
CA GLU A 306 -15.22 -11.75 -4.49
C GLU A 306 -14.84 -13.03 -5.26
N SER A 307 -15.70 -13.45 -6.19
CA SER A 307 -15.52 -14.66 -6.99
C SER A 307 -14.59 -14.48 -8.19
N ASP A 308 -14.52 -13.27 -8.73
CA ASP A 308 -14.00 -13.05 -10.08
C ASP A 308 -12.53 -12.70 -10.07
N ARG A 309 -12.03 -12.18 -8.95
CA ARG A 309 -10.65 -11.69 -8.79
C ARG A 309 -9.88 -12.51 -7.76
N VAL A 310 -8.57 -12.56 -7.95
CA VAL A 310 -7.60 -13.10 -7.00
C VAL A 310 -6.53 -12.07 -6.72
N VAL A 311 -5.90 -12.15 -5.55
CA VAL A 311 -4.72 -11.33 -5.21
C VAL A 311 -3.48 -12.20 -5.22
N LEU A 312 -2.49 -11.82 -6.02
CA LEU A 312 -1.15 -12.40 -5.99
C LEU A 312 -0.29 -11.54 -5.08
N VAL A 313 0.48 -12.17 -4.18
CA VAL A 313 1.29 -11.44 -3.20
C VAL A 313 2.51 -12.24 -2.77
N LYS A 314 3.64 -11.56 -2.54
CA LYS A 314 4.82 -12.13 -1.90
C LYS A 314 4.90 -11.70 -0.44
N PHE A 315 4.72 -12.65 0.47
CA PHE A 315 4.92 -12.44 1.90
C PHE A 315 6.40 -12.63 2.26
N LEU A 316 7.00 -11.64 2.92
CA LEU A 316 8.39 -11.67 3.38
C LEU A 316 8.43 -11.24 4.85
N LYS A 317 8.50 -12.20 5.79
CA LYS A 317 8.60 -11.99 7.26
C LYS A 317 7.99 -10.67 7.77
N GLY A 318 6.66 -10.55 7.71
CA GLY A 318 5.92 -9.38 8.20
C GLY A 318 5.75 -8.23 7.20
N SER A 319 6.33 -8.34 6.01
CA SER A 319 6.13 -7.40 4.90
C SER A 319 5.41 -8.04 3.72
N VAL A 320 4.78 -7.19 2.92
CA VAL A 320 4.06 -7.55 1.70
C VAL A 320 4.71 -6.82 0.52
N ARG A 321 5.01 -7.55 -0.55
CA ARG A 321 5.60 -7.01 -1.79
C ARG A 321 4.96 -7.65 -3.02
N GLN A 322 5.06 -6.97 -4.15
CA GLN A 322 4.62 -7.48 -5.46
C GLN A 322 3.15 -7.92 -5.45
N VAL A 323 2.30 -7.08 -4.87
CA VAL A 323 0.85 -7.30 -4.86
C VAL A 323 0.30 -7.00 -6.24
N GLU A 324 -0.57 -7.87 -6.74
CA GLU A 324 -1.23 -7.71 -8.03
C GLU A 324 -2.64 -8.32 -7.94
N VAL A 325 -3.63 -7.68 -8.56
CA VAL A 325 -4.98 -8.24 -8.71
C VAL A 325 -5.13 -8.79 -10.12
N ARG A 326 -5.66 -10.00 -10.24
CA ARG A 326 -5.95 -10.64 -11.54
C ARG A 326 -7.35 -11.22 -11.55
N TRP A 327 -7.89 -11.42 -12.75
CA TRP A 327 -9.09 -12.22 -12.92
C TRP A 327 -8.79 -13.71 -12.63
N LYS A 328 -9.64 -14.35 -11.85
CA LYS A 328 -9.51 -15.77 -11.45
C LYS A 328 -9.50 -16.69 -12.66
N LYS A 329 -10.26 -16.37 -13.71
CA LYS A 329 -10.32 -17.13 -14.98
C LYS A 329 -8.98 -17.22 -15.71
N ASP A 330 -8.13 -16.21 -15.57
CA ASP A 330 -6.82 -16.16 -16.21
C ASP A 330 -5.76 -16.95 -15.42
N GLU A 331 -6.07 -17.30 -14.18
CA GLU A 331 -5.22 -18.10 -13.28
C GLU A 331 -5.60 -19.59 -13.26
N THR A 332 -6.76 -19.97 -13.79
CA THR A 332 -7.14 -21.36 -14.00
C THR A 332 -6.55 -21.88 -15.32
N PRO A 333 -5.83 -23.02 -15.35
CA PRO A 333 -5.34 -23.59 -16.59
C PRO A 333 -6.51 -23.84 -17.55
N LYS A 334 -6.41 -23.35 -18.79
CA LYS A 334 -7.36 -23.73 -19.85
C LYS A 334 -7.29 -25.26 -20.01
N ARG A 335 -8.42 -25.96 -19.93
CA ARG A 335 -8.49 -27.39 -20.29
C ARG A 335 -7.99 -27.56 -21.73
N VAL A 336 -7.20 -28.61 -21.97
CA VAL A 336 -6.53 -28.94 -23.24
C VAL A 336 -7.53 -29.42 -24.32
N ALA A 337 -8.76 -28.94 -24.34
CA ALA A 337 -9.81 -29.45 -25.23
C ALA A 337 -9.99 -28.68 -26.55
N ASP A 338 -9.43 -27.47 -26.71
CA ASP A 338 -9.76 -26.59 -27.85
C ASP A 338 -8.58 -26.27 -28.79
N PHE A 339 -7.63 -27.19 -28.98
CA PHE A 339 -6.52 -27.00 -29.92
C PHE A 339 -6.42 -28.13 -30.96
N HIS A 340 -7.47 -28.31 -31.75
CA HIS A 340 -7.39 -28.94 -33.08
C HIS A 340 -8.01 -28.00 -34.11
N ASP A 341 -7.20 -27.04 -34.57
CA ASP A 341 -7.09 -26.60 -35.97
C ASP A 341 -6.40 -25.22 -36.04
N ARG A 342 -5.06 -25.23 -36.13
CA ARG A 342 -4.31 -24.17 -36.84
C ARG A 342 -3.07 -24.79 -37.49
N PRO A 343 -2.77 -24.47 -38.76
CA PRO A 343 -1.58 -24.98 -39.45
C PRO A 343 -0.31 -24.28 -38.94
N PRO A 344 0.87 -24.90 -39.11
CA PRO A 344 2.11 -24.43 -38.50
C PRO A 344 2.64 -23.18 -39.20
N VAL A 345 3.00 -22.16 -38.41
CA VAL A 345 3.73 -20.97 -38.86
C VAL A 345 5.23 -21.29 -38.83
N GLN A 346 5.92 -21.05 -39.96
CA GLN A 346 7.36 -21.22 -40.11
C GLN A 346 8.15 -20.17 -39.29
N PRO A 347 9.37 -20.49 -38.80
CA PRO A 347 10.17 -19.55 -38.02
C PRO A 347 10.82 -18.50 -38.93
N ALA A 348 10.51 -17.22 -38.69
CA ALA A 348 11.21 -16.09 -39.30
C ALA A 348 12.58 -15.88 -38.64
N SER A 349 13.58 -15.59 -39.49
CA SER A 349 14.98 -15.34 -39.16
C SER A 349 15.21 -14.14 -38.23
N ALA A 350 16.21 -14.26 -37.34
CA ALA A 350 16.66 -13.22 -36.42
C ALA A 350 17.15 -11.95 -37.14
N PRO A 351 16.85 -10.73 -36.62
CA PRO A 351 17.37 -9.50 -37.19
C PRO A 351 18.84 -9.25 -36.73
N PRO A 352 19.63 -8.47 -37.49
CA PRO A 352 21.05 -8.28 -37.22
C PRO A 352 21.31 -7.39 -36.01
N ILE A 353 22.39 -7.71 -35.29
CA ILE A 353 22.93 -6.95 -34.17
C ILE A 353 23.58 -5.67 -34.72
N PHE A 354 22.92 -4.52 -34.52
CA PHE A 354 23.55 -3.21 -34.73
C PHE A 354 24.38 -2.82 -33.50
N HIS A 355 25.70 -2.69 -33.67
CA HIS A 355 26.57 -2.02 -32.72
C HIS A 355 26.22 -0.53 -32.65
N ARG A 356 25.50 -0.11 -31.61
CA ARG A 356 25.31 1.31 -31.29
C ARG A 356 26.50 1.79 -30.45
N ARG A 357 27.29 2.72 -31.00
CA ARG A 357 28.30 3.49 -30.25
C ARG A 357 27.64 4.09 -29.01
N GLN A 358 28.24 3.87 -27.83
CA GLN A 358 27.85 4.52 -26.58
C GLN A 358 28.26 6.00 -26.63
N PRO A 359 27.36 6.95 -26.41
CA PRO A 359 27.75 8.29 -26.00
C PRO A 359 28.07 8.28 -24.50
N ASP A 360 29.06 9.07 -24.10
CA ASP A 360 29.39 9.33 -22.70
C ASP A 360 28.14 9.77 -21.92
N LEU A 361 27.63 8.88 -21.08
CA LEU A 361 26.42 9.10 -20.28
C LEU A 361 26.80 9.79 -18.97
N GLN A 362 26.67 11.12 -18.97
CA GLN A 362 26.55 11.89 -17.73
C GLN A 362 25.41 11.33 -16.88
N THR A 363 25.64 11.25 -15.57
CA THR A 363 24.68 10.80 -14.56
C THR A 363 23.43 11.69 -14.65
N ALA A 364 22.33 11.19 -15.21
CA ALA A 364 21.07 11.92 -15.25
C ALA A 364 20.61 12.26 -13.82
N LYS A 365 20.41 13.56 -13.57
CA LYS A 365 19.87 14.15 -12.34
C LYS A 365 18.42 14.55 -12.62
N MET A 366 17.49 14.36 -11.69
CA MET A 366 16.18 14.98 -11.84
C MET A 366 16.31 16.47 -11.58
N GLU A 367 15.93 17.29 -12.56
CA GLU A 367 15.93 18.74 -12.49
C GLU A 367 14.50 19.24 -12.73
N ASN A 368 14.08 20.29 -12.00
CA ASN A 368 12.82 20.97 -12.28
C ASN A 368 12.94 21.81 -13.58
N GLU A 369 11.86 22.44 -14.04
CA GLU A 369 11.85 23.28 -15.26
C GLU A 369 12.82 24.49 -15.19
N LYS A 370 13.38 24.79 -14.01
CA LYS A 370 14.39 25.84 -13.80
C LYS A 370 15.84 25.32 -13.80
N GLY A 371 16.05 24.00 -14.01
CA GLY A 371 17.37 23.37 -13.99
C GLY A 371 17.92 23.08 -12.58
N GLU A 372 17.07 23.14 -11.55
CA GLU A 372 17.48 22.88 -10.17
C GLU A 372 17.28 21.40 -9.82
N ILE A 373 18.30 20.77 -9.24
CA ILE A 373 18.29 19.35 -8.88
C ILE A 373 17.29 19.10 -7.74
N VAL A 374 16.28 18.27 -7.99
CA VAL A 374 15.18 17.96 -7.05
C VAL A 374 15.38 16.64 -6.29
N ASP A 375 16.49 15.94 -6.50
CA ASP A 375 16.83 14.70 -5.78
C ASP A 375 17.42 14.99 -4.38
N LEU A 376 16.88 14.36 -3.34
CA LEU A 376 17.39 14.45 -1.95
C LEU A 376 18.90 14.07 -1.85
N TYR A 377 19.34 13.12 -2.68
CA TYR A 377 20.75 12.80 -2.92
C TYR A 377 20.88 12.02 -4.24
N VAL A 378 21.99 12.18 -4.96
CA VAL A 378 22.28 11.36 -6.15
C VAL A 378 22.97 10.07 -5.70
N PRO A 379 22.32 8.90 -5.83
CA PRO A 379 22.86 7.67 -5.28
C PRO A 379 24.05 7.16 -6.11
N ARG A 380 25.03 6.56 -5.42
CA ARG A 380 26.22 5.98 -6.05
C ARG A 380 25.84 4.82 -6.96
N LYS A 381 26.55 4.63 -8.07
CA LYS A 381 26.37 3.50 -8.98
C LYS A 381 27.51 2.49 -8.81
N CYS A 382 27.18 1.21 -8.90
CA CYS A 382 28.15 0.13 -8.92
C CYS A 382 28.93 0.16 -10.24
N SER A 383 30.24 0.33 -10.17
CA SER A 383 31.15 0.41 -11.32
C SER A 383 31.09 -0.84 -12.21
N ALA A 384 30.80 -2.02 -11.63
CA ALA A 384 30.76 -3.29 -12.36
C ALA A 384 29.42 -3.57 -13.07
N THR A 385 28.30 -3.08 -12.53
CA THR A 385 26.94 -3.47 -12.99
C THR A 385 26.07 -2.29 -13.42
N ASN A 386 26.54 -1.06 -13.22
CA ASN A 386 25.77 0.18 -13.38
C ASN A 386 24.48 0.26 -12.54
N ARG A 387 24.26 -0.69 -11.61
CA ARG A 387 23.13 -0.67 -10.67
C ARG A 387 23.33 0.41 -9.62
N ILE A 388 22.24 1.04 -9.20
CA ILE A 388 22.24 1.98 -8.09
C ILE A 388 22.55 1.23 -6.77
N ILE A 389 23.52 1.74 -6.03
CA ILE A 389 23.85 1.30 -4.67
C ILE A 389 22.89 1.99 -3.72
N LYS A 390 22.01 1.20 -3.09
CA LYS A 390 21.01 1.70 -2.14
C LYS A 390 21.67 2.04 -0.80
N ALA A 391 21.10 2.98 -0.05
CA ALA A 391 21.61 3.37 1.27
C ALA A 391 21.64 2.23 2.31
N ASN A 392 20.82 1.19 2.12
CA ASN A 392 20.78 0.00 2.98
C ASN A 392 21.72 -1.13 2.53
N ASP A 393 22.47 -0.96 1.44
CA ASP A 393 23.48 -1.92 0.99
C ASP A 393 24.79 -1.72 1.76
N HIS A 394 24.81 -2.15 3.03
CA HIS A 394 26.00 -2.07 3.90
C HIS A 394 27.12 -3.03 3.48
N ALA A 395 26.81 -3.96 2.57
CA ALA A 395 27.81 -4.79 1.92
C ALA A 395 28.45 -4.07 0.73
N SER A 396 27.94 -2.93 0.26
CA SER A 396 28.63 -2.15 -0.77
C SER A 396 29.92 -1.54 -0.23
N VAL A 397 30.96 -1.51 -1.07
CA VAL A 397 32.27 -0.93 -0.74
C VAL A 397 32.70 0.04 -1.81
N GLN A 398 33.43 1.06 -1.40
CA GLN A 398 34.10 1.99 -2.30
C GLN A 398 35.60 1.83 -2.11
N ILE A 399 36.29 1.43 -3.17
CA ILE A 399 37.72 1.17 -3.21
C ILE A 399 38.36 2.38 -3.90
N SER A 400 39.22 3.10 -3.18
CA SER A 400 39.97 4.24 -3.71
C SER A 400 41.45 3.86 -3.83
N ILE A 401 41.99 3.91 -5.05
CA ILE A 401 43.35 3.49 -5.38
C ILE A 401 44.16 4.74 -5.72
N GLY A 402 45.26 4.97 -5.00
CA GLY A 402 46.13 6.10 -5.28
C GLY A 402 46.98 5.88 -6.52
N LYS A 403 46.96 6.86 -7.43
CA LYS A 403 47.84 6.87 -8.61
C LYS A 403 49.25 7.24 -8.18
N VAL A 404 50.23 6.52 -8.74
CA VAL A 404 51.66 6.76 -8.48
C VAL A 404 52.35 7.27 -9.74
N ASP A 405 53.36 8.13 -9.56
CA ASP A 405 54.22 8.60 -10.63
C ASP A 405 55.30 7.55 -10.98
N GLU A 406 56.15 7.90 -11.95
CA GLU A 406 57.25 7.06 -12.42
C GLU A 406 58.28 6.73 -11.32
N ASN A 407 58.34 7.56 -10.27
CA ASN A 407 59.22 7.37 -9.12
C ASN A 407 58.52 6.59 -7.98
N GLY A 408 57.31 6.06 -8.22
CA GLY A 408 56.53 5.34 -7.23
C GLY A 408 55.93 6.23 -6.14
N ARG A 409 55.89 7.54 -6.33
CA ARG A 409 55.31 8.48 -5.35
C ARG A 409 53.84 8.71 -5.66
N TYR A 410 53.03 8.76 -4.61
CA TYR A 410 51.62 9.09 -4.73
C TYR A 410 51.44 10.49 -5.32
N THR A 411 50.65 10.58 -6.38
CA THR A 411 50.42 11.80 -7.18
C THR A 411 49.39 12.76 -6.57
N GLY A 412 48.70 12.35 -5.50
CA GLY A 412 47.56 13.10 -4.95
C GLY A 412 46.22 12.73 -5.57
N GLU A 413 46.20 12.00 -6.69
CA GLU A 413 44.99 11.57 -7.37
C GLU A 413 44.59 10.12 -7.03
N ASN A 414 43.29 9.89 -6.83
CA ASN A 414 42.73 8.56 -6.59
C ASN A 414 41.79 8.12 -7.71
N GLN A 415 41.92 6.87 -8.16
CA GLN A 415 40.90 6.19 -8.95
C GLN A 415 39.94 5.45 -8.02
N THR A 416 38.63 5.68 -8.18
CA THR A 416 37.61 5.11 -7.29
C THR A 416 36.70 4.12 -8.00
N TYR A 417 36.46 2.97 -7.38
CA TYR A 417 35.50 1.96 -7.83
C TYR A 417 34.50 1.65 -6.72
N ALA A 418 33.21 1.61 -7.06
CA ALA A 418 32.16 1.22 -6.12
C ALA A 418 31.59 -0.15 -6.51
N LEU A 419 31.62 -1.11 -5.59
CA LEU A 419 31.08 -2.46 -5.78
C LEU A 419 29.87 -2.65 -4.86
N CYS A 420 28.73 -3.06 -5.43
CA CYS A 420 27.53 -3.34 -4.65
C CYS A 420 27.60 -4.69 -3.91
N GLY A 421 26.82 -4.83 -2.84
CA GLY A 421 26.76 -6.05 -2.03
C GLY A 421 26.33 -7.29 -2.83
N PHE A 422 25.57 -7.11 -3.92
CA PHE A 422 25.18 -8.20 -4.81
C PHE A 422 26.39 -8.91 -5.46
N ILE A 423 27.38 -8.14 -5.91
CA ILE A 423 28.61 -8.67 -6.53
C ILE A 423 29.48 -9.38 -5.47
N ARG A 424 29.49 -8.86 -4.22
CA ARG A 424 30.21 -9.47 -3.10
C ARG A 424 29.57 -10.76 -2.60
N ALA A 425 28.24 -10.83 -2.57
CA ALA A 425 27.50 -12.02 -2.14
C ALA A 425 27.71 -13.23 -3.06
N ARG A 426 28.13 -13.00 -4.31
CA ARG A 426 28.40 -14.05 -5.30
C ARG A 426 29.88 -14.42 -5.44
N GLY A 427 30.77 -13.75 -4.69
CA GLY A 427 32.21 -13.91 -4.88
C GLY A 427 32.74 -13.34 -6.20
N GLU A 428 31.94 -12.57 -6.95
CA GLU A 428 32.30 -12.01 -8.27
C GLU A 428 33.06 -10.68 -8.17
N SER A 429 33.46 -10.28 -6.95
CA SER A 429 34.07 -8.95 -6.71
C SER A 429 35.46 -8.83 -7.30
N ASP A 430 36.27 -9.88 -7.13
CA ASP A 430 37.66 -9.91 -7.62
C ASP A 430 37.69 -9.85 -9.15
N ASP A 431 36.95 -10.74 -9.81
CA ASP A 431 36.84 -10.76 -11.28
C ASP A 431 36.31 -9.44 -11.86
N SER A 432 35.26 -8.87 -11.24
CA SER A 432 34.71 -7.58 -11.66
C SER A 432 35.73 -6.45 -11.50
N PHE A 433 36.50 -6.45 -10.41
CA PHE A 433 37.51 -5.45 -10.15
C PHE A 433 38.70 -5.56 -11.10
N ASN A 434 39.14 -6.78 -11.41
CA ASN A 434 40.18 -7.04 -12.41
C ASN A 434 39.76 -6.57 -13.81
N ARG A 435 38.50 -6.82 -14.22
CA ARG A 435 37.97 -6.32 -15.50
C ARG A 435 37.93 -4.79 -15.57
N LEU A 436 37.52 -4.14 -14.49
CA LEU A 436 37.45 -2.67 -14.43
C LEU A 436 38.84 -2.02 -14.49
N THR A 437 39.78 -2.52 -13.69
CA THR A 437 41.15 -2.00 -13.65
C THR A 437 41.94 -2.31 -14.92
N GLN A 438 41.66 -3.44 -15.60
CA GLN A 438 42.20 -3.74 -16.92
C GLN A 438 41.65 -2.79 -17.99
N ARG A 439 40.33 -2.56 -18.01
CA ARG A 439 39.69 -1.61 -18.94
C ARG A 439 40.29 -0.21 -18.80
N ASP A 440 40.54 0.20 -17.57
CA ASP A 440 41.10 1.53 -17.26
C ASP A 440 42.64 1.57 -17.38
N GLY A 441 43.27 0.47 -17.82
CA GLY A 441 44.69 0.42 -18.17
C GLY A 441 45.68 0.20 -17.02
N TYR A 442 45.19 -0.06 -15.80
CA TYR A 442 46.03 -0.20 -14.61
C TYR A 442 46.64 -1.60 -14.44
N ILE A 443 45.96 -2.65 -14.93
CA ILE A 443 46.46 -4.04 -14.85
C ILE A 443 46.66 -4.58 -16.27
N ARG A 444 47.84 -5.14 -16.53
CA ARG A 444 48.15 -5.89 -17.76
C ARG A 444 48.01 -7.40 -17.47
N ASN A 445 47.43 -8.14 -18.42
CA ASN A 445 47.29 -9.61 -18.38
C ASN A 445 46.44 -10.18 -17.22
N VAL A 446 45.19 -9.73 -17.08
CA VAL A 446 44.23 -10.43 -16.22
C VAL A 446 43.92 -11.80 -16.80
N TRP A 447 44.11 -12.85 -15.98
CA TRP A 447 43.74 -14.21 -16.35
C TRP A 447 42.23 -14.29 -16.58
N THR A 448 41.82 -14.70 -17.78
CA THR A 448 40.44 -15.02 -18.12
C THR A 448 40.37 -16.51 -18.40
N ALA A 449 39.48 -17.22 -17.72
CA ALA A 449 39.33 -18.67 -17.85
C ALA A 449 39.07 -19.15 -19.29
N SER A 450 38.67 -18.24 -20.19
CA SER A 450 38.39 -18.52 -21.61
C SER A 450 39.63 -18.60 -22.52
N ARG A 451 40.87 -18.42 -22.02
CA ARG A 451 42.08 -18.37 -22.86
C ARG A 451 42.98 -19.61 -22.84
N GLN A 452 42.60 -20.71 -22.20
CA GLN A 452 43.29 -22.00 -22.37
C GLN A 452 42.31 -23.17 -22.49
N ARG A 453 42.09 -23.57 -23.76
CA ARG A 453 41.46 -24.81 -24.25
C ARG A 453 39.96 -24.98 -24.08
#